data_AF-A0A7C5KR01-F1
#
_entry.id   AF-A0A7C5KR01-F1
#
_cell.length_a   1.000
_cell.length_b   1.000
_cell.length_c   1.000
_cell.angle_alpha   90.00
_cell.angle_beta   90.00
_cell.angle_gamma   90.00
#
_symmetry.space_group_name_H-M   'P 1'
#
loop_
_entity.id
_entity.type
_entity.pdbx_description
1 polymer ?
#
loop_
_entity_poly.entity_id
_entity_poly.type
_entity_poly.pdbx_seq_one_letter_code
_entity_poly.pdbx_strand_id
1 'polypeptide(L)'
;MLQAVKNAFLLPDLRRKIVFTLLILIIYRAATQVPVPGVDKEILNQFLNSGSGGATIIQFMDLLSGGTLSRFSVLAMGVYPYITASIIIQLLTPMIPALEELSKEGEQGRDKMNQYTYWLAVPLAALQAYGQVVIIQQSIPGIIPNFSFATHPLGTTAIIVSMTAGSMFAVWLGELITEQGIGNGVSIIIFGGIVARMPGRIWQFVQLGQFGQLIAFSLITMVTILGIVIVTEGQRRIPVQYGKRVRGTKVYGGQSSHIPLKVNSAGMIPLIFAQSILIFPSSIASFFAGSENEFIANMATFIVQWF
;
A
#
# COMPACT_ATOMS: atom_id res chain seq x y z
N MET A 1 -26.30 -2.16 10.35
CA MET A 1 -25.25 -1.40 9.63
C MET A 1 -25.60 0.10 9.53
N LEU A 2 -26.69 0.51 8.87
CA LEU A 2 -27.08 1.94 8.73
C LEU A 2 -27.31 2.67 10.07
N GLN A 3 -27.91 2.01 11.06
CA GLN A 3 -28.03 2.57 12.42
C GLN A 3 -26.67 2.73 13.11
N ALA A 4 -25.70 1.84 12.85
CA ALA A 4 -24.35 1.95 13.39
C ALA A 4 -23.59 3.14 12.78
N VAL A 5 -23.77 3.40 11.47
CA VAL A 5 -23.24 4.61 10.82
C VAL A 5 -23.86 5.87 11.43
N LYS A 6 -25.18 5.92 11.60
CA LYS A 6 -25.86 7.06 12.24
C LYS A 6 -25.36 7.28 13.68
N ASN A 7 -25.25 6.20 14.45
CA ASN A 7 -24.73 6.24 15.83
C ASN A 7 -23.25 6.64 15.88
N ALA A 8 -22.47 6.29 14.86
CA ALA A 8 -21.08 6.67 14.77
C ALA A 8 -20.88 8.19 14.61
N PHE A 9 -21.80 8.86 13.90
CA PHE A 9 -21.81 10.33 13.79
C PHE A 9 -22.42 11.04 15.00
N LEU A 10 -23.20 10.34 15.82
CA LEU A 10 -23.82 10.89 17.03
C LEU A 10 -22.83 10.95 18.20
N LEU A 11 -21.90 9.99 18.31
CA LEU A 11 -20.89 9.98 19.37
C LEU A 11 -19.81 11.03 19.08
N PRO A 12 -19.59 12.02 19.97
CA PRO A 12 -18.68 13.14 19.72
C PRO A 12 -17.22 12.68 19.53
N ASP A 13 -16.78 11.66 20.26
CA ASP A 13 -15.44 11.09 20.14
C ASP A 13 -15.23 10.42 18.78
N LEU A 14 -16.18 9.59 18.36
CA LEU A 14 -16.05 8.87 17.09
C LEU A 14 -16.18 9.83 15.91
N ARG A 15 -17.07 10.83 15.99
CA ARG A 15 -17.15 11.92 15.01
C ARG A 15 -15.82 12.67 14.89
N ARG A 16 -15.17 13.01 16.01
CA ARG A 16 -13.84 13.67 15.99
C ARG A 16 -12.81 12.81 15.27
N LYS A 17 -12.78 11.50 15.55
CA LYS A 17 -11.88 10.55 14.88
C LYS A 17 -12.17 10.43 13.37
N ILE A 18 -13.45 10.38 12.95
CA ILE A 18 -13.85 10.36 11.52
C ILE A 18 -13.37 11.63 10.81
N VAL A 19 -13.68 12.80 11.38
CA VAL A 19 -13.32 14.09 10.80
C VAL A 19 -11.80 14.24 10.70
N PHE A 20 -11.08 13.79 11.72
CA PHE A 20 -9.62 13.78 11.73
C PHE A 20 -9.03 12.91 10.61
N THR A 21 -9.52 11.68 10.46
CA THR A 21 -9.12 10.78 9.36
C THR A 21 -9.42 11.40 7.99
N LEU A 22 -10.60 12.00 7.80
CA LEU A 22 -10.96 12.66 6.55
C LEU A 22 -10.06 13.87 6.25
N LEU A 23 -9.72 14.66 7.26
CA LEU A 23 -8.82 15.80 7.12
C LEU A 23 -7.42 15.35 6.69
N ILE A 24 -6.89 14.29 7.30
CA ILE A 24 -5.59 13.73 6.88
C ILE A 24 -5.67 13.19 5.45
N LEU A 25 -6.74 12.52 5.04
CA LEU A 25 -6.90 12.06 3.67
C LEU A 25 -6.93 13.21 2.66
N ILE A 26 -7.51 14.36 3.03
CA ILE A 26 -7.47 15.58 2.21
C ILE A 26 -6.03 16.11 2.11
N ILE A 27 -5.29 16.17 3.23
CA ILE A 27 -3.87 16.59 3.23
C ILE A 27 -3.04 15.65 2.37
N TYR A 28 -3.19 14.34 2.53
CA TYR A 28 -2.54 13.33 1.72
C TYR A 28 -2.82 13.58 0.23
N ARG A 29 -4.10 13.82 -0.12
CA ARG A 29 -4.50 14.08 -1.51
C ARG A 29 -3.96 15.41 -2.07
N ALA A 30 -3.80 16.43 -1.24
CA ALA A 30 -3.15 17.68 -1.63
C ALA A 30 -1.66 17.43 -1.90
N ALA A 31 -0.99 16.66 -1.03
CA ALA A 31 0.41 16.30 -1.20
C ALA A 31 0.66 15.48 -2.47
N THR A 32 -0.28 14.63 -2.91
CA THR A 32 -0.14 13.91 -4.20
C THR A 32 -0.17 14.81 -5.43
N GLN A 33 -0.52 16.09 -5.30
CA GLN A 33 -0.50 17.05 -6.41
C GLN A 33 0.85 17.76 -6.56
N VAL A 34 1.72 17.65 -5.56
CA VAL A 34 3.07 18.24 -5.60
C VAL A 34 3.96 17.33 -6.46
N PRO A 35 4.45 17.80 -7.62
CA PRO A 35 5.36 17.04 -8.47
C PRO A 35 6.77 17.02 -7.87
N VAL A 36 7.54 15.98 -8.21
CA VAL A 36 8.97 15.93 -7.91
C VAL A 36 9.72 17.03 -8.70
N PRO A 37 10.72 17.70 -8.11
CA PRO A 37 11.55 18.67 -8.83
C PRO A 37 12.27 18.03 -10.03
N GLY A 38 12.27 18.71 -11.19
CA GLY A 38 13.02 18.28 -12.38
C GLY A 38 12.27 17.37 -13.36
N VAL A 39 10.99 17.09 -13.13
CA VAL A 39 10.16 16.29 -14.04
C VAL A 39 9.46 17.17 -15.08
N ASP A 40 9.60 16.82 -16.35
CA ASP A 40 8.80 17.38 -17.43
C ASP A 40 7.42 16.68 -17.52
N LYS A 41 6.38 17.44 -17.19
CA LYS A 41 4.99 16.95 -17.20
C LYS A 41 4.45 16.74 -18.61
N GLU A 42 4.98 17.45 -19.60
CA GLU A 42 4.51 17.38 -20.98
C GLU A 42 4.94 16.06 -21.62
N ILE A 43 6.20 15.67 -21.44
CA ILE A 43 6.75 14.39 -21.88
C ILE A 43 6.04 13.22 -21.18
N LEU A 44 5.78 13.33 -19.87
CA LEU A 44 5.05 12.31 -19.12
C LEU A 44 3.62 12.11 -19.66
N ASN A 45 2.89 13.21 -19.93
CA ASN A 45 1.55 13.12 -20.49
C ASN A 45 1.55 12.53 -21.90
N GLN A 46 2.53 12.87 -22.74
CA GLN A 46 2.66 12.30 -24.08
C GLN A 46 2.90 10.78 -24.02
N PHE A 47 3.76 10.30 -23.11
CA PHE A 47 4.01 8.86 -22.95
C PHE A 47 2.80 8.10 -22.39
N LEU A 48 2.10 8.66 -21.41
CA LEU A 48 0.90 8.02 -20.86
C LEU A 48 -0.23 7.92 -21.89
N ASN A 49 -0.29 8.88 -22.83
CA ASN A 49 -1.27 8.90 -23.91
C ASN A 49 -0.83 8.11 -25.16
N SER A 50 0.46 7.76 -25.29
CA SER A 50 0.97 7.04 -26.47
C SER A 50 0.60 5.55 -26.51
N GLY A 51 0.01 5.00 -25.43
CA GLY A 51 -0.51 3.62 -25.41
C GLY A 51 0.55 2.52 -25.54
N SER A 52 1.81 2.82 -25.20
CA SER A 52 2.92 1.86 -25.23
C SER A 52 2.74 0.76 -24.15
N GLY A 53 3.31 -0.43 -24.35
CA GLY A 53 3.24 -1.53 -23.37
C GLY A 53 3.75 -1.13 -21.98
N GLY A 54 4.75 -0.26 -21.90
CA GLY A 54 5.25 0.33 -20.65
C GLY A 54 4.25 1.26 -19.97
N ALA A 55 3.45 2.02 -20.74
CA ALA A 55 2.38 2.85 -20.19
C ALA A 55 1.28 2.01 -19.51
N THR A 56 1.00 0.81 -20.02
CA THR A 56 0.04 -0.13 -19.39
C THR A 56 0.53 -0.66 -18.05
N ILE A 57 1.82 -1.00 -17.92
CA ILE A 57 2.45 -1.37 -16.63
C ILE A 57 2.38 -0.21 -15.65
N ILE A 58 2.76 1.00 -16.09
CA ILE A 58 2.74 2.19 -15.24
C ILE A 58 1.31 2.45 -14.78
N GLN A 59 0.31 2.39 -15.68
CA GLN A 59 -1.11 2.55 -15.33
C GLN A 59 -1.61 1.51 -14.33
N PHE A 60 -1.14 0.26 -14.42
CA PHE A 60 -1.48 -0.79 -13.45
C PHE A 60 -0.88 -0.52 -12.07
N MET A 61 0.42 -0.20 -11.99
CA MET A 61 1.07 0.20 -10.74
C MET A 61 0.39 1.43 -10.12
N ASP A 62 -0.04 2.36 -10.99
CA ASP A 62 -0.74 3.56 -10.61
C ASP A 62 -2.10 3.27 -9.93
N LEU A 63 -2.84 2.25 -10.40
CA LEU A 63 -4.13 1.86 -9.80
C LEU A 63 -3.97 1.56 -8.31
N LEU A 64 -2.83 1.04 -7.91
CA LEU A 64 -2.53 0.66 -6.55
C LEU A 64 -1.91 1.83 -5.74
N SER A 65 -1.22 2.76 -6.39
CA SER A 65 -0.60 3.94 -5.76
C SER A 65 -1.51 5.18 -5.65
N GLY A 66 -2.73 5.13 -6.19
CA GLY A 66 -3.76 6.15 -5.95
C GLY A 66 -3.61 7.45 -6.76
N GLY A 67 -2.62 7.57 -7.65
CA GLY A 67 -2.51 8.76 -8.52
C GLY A 67 -1.10 9.22 -8.80
N THR A 68 -0.16 8.66 -8.07
CA THR A 68 1.07 9.34 -7.74
C THR A 68 2.18 9.07 -8.75
N LEU A 69 2.09 7.97 -9.51
CA LEU A 69 3.06 7.62 -10.55
C LEU A 69 2.75 8.34 -11.86
N SER A 70 1.48 8.43 -12.30
CA SER A 70 1.09 9.22 -13.49
C SER A 70 1.34 10.72 -13.36
N ARG A 71 1.52 11.22 -12.15
CA ARG A 71 1.83 12.62 -11.87
C ARG A 71 3.28 12.84 -11.42
N PHE A 72 4.03 11.76 -11.26
CA PHE A 72 5.37 11.74 -10.69
C PHE A 72 5.48 12.66 -9.46
N SER A 73 4.60 12.39 -8.49
CA SER A 73 4.51 13.18 -7.26
C SER A 73 5.64 12.82 -6.30
N VAL A 74 5.97 13.71 -5.35
CA VAL A 74 6.79 13.36 -4.17
C VAL A 74 6.24 12.16 -3.40
N LEU A 75 4.96 11.84 -3.56
CA LEU A 75 4.31 10.64 -3.01
C LEU A 75 4.23 9.47 -4.01
N ALA A 76 5.03 9.45 -5.09
CA ALA A 76 5.01 8.39 -6.11
C ALA A 76 5.08 6.97 -5.53
N MET A 77 5.88 6.79 -4.49
CA MET A 77 6.06 5.52 -3.79
C MET A 77 5.07 5.30 -2.64
N GLY A 78 4.29 6.31 -2.27
CA GLY A 78 3.31 6.25 -1.19
C GLY A 78 3.87 5.65 0.10
N VAL A 79 3.15 4.67 0.64
CA VAL A 79 3.50 3.91 1.86
C VAL A 79 4.18 2.56 1.55
N TYR A 80 4.49 2.27 0.27
CA TYR A 80 5.07 0.99 -0.13
C TYR A 80 6.40 0.64 0.54
N PRO A 81 7.39 1.56 0.68
CA PRO A 81 8.66 1.23 1.32
C PRO A 81 8.50 0.74 2.76
N TYR A 82 7.58 1.36 3.50
CA TYR A 82 7.25 0.96 4.87
C TYR A 82 6.57 -0.42 4.92
N ILE A 83 5.64 -0.68 4.00
CA ILE A 83 4.99 -1.98 3.89
C ILE A 83 6.03 -3.07 3.60
N THR A 84 6.90 -2.84 2.61
CA THR A 84 7.99 -3.77 2.27
C THR A 84 8.91 -3.99 3.47
N ALA A 85 9.26 -2.92 4.20
CA ALA A 85 10.07 -3.05 5.41
C ALA A 85 9.38 -3.88 6.50
N SER A 86 8.08 -3.66 6.74
CA SER A 86 7.31 -4.40 7.74
C SER A 86 7.22 -5.89 7.42
N ILE A 87 7.13 -6.21 6.13
CA ILE A 87 7.12 -7.58 5.63
C ILE A 87 8.49 -8.22 5.82
N ILE A 88 9.58 -7.51 5.53
CA ILE A 88 10.93 -8.01 5.75
C ILE A 88 11.13 -8.35 7.22
N ILE A 89 10.74 -7.47 8.15
CA ILE A 89 10.81 -7.74 9.59
C ILE A 89 9.92 -8.94 9.96
N GLN A 90 8.69 -9.04 9.44
CA GLN A 90 7.81 -10.19 9.69
C GLN A 90 8.39 -11.51 9.20
N LEU A 91 9.08 -11.52 8.06
CA LEU A 91 9.75 -12.70 7.52
C LEU A 91 11.02 -13.06 8.28
N LEU A 92 11.77 -12.06 8.76
CA LEU A 92 12.97 -12.27 9.56
C LEU A 92 12.65 -12.70 11.00
N THR A 93 11.46 -12.37 11.52
CA THR A 93 11.04 -12.70 12.88
C THR A 93 11.18 -14.19 13.22
N PRO A 94 10.65 -15.14 12.42
CA PRO A 94 10.84 -16.58 12.69
C PRO A 94 12.25 -17.10 12.36
N MET A 95 13.06 -16.35 11.62
CA MET A 95 14.42 -16.76 11.24
C MET A 95 15.48 -16.32 12.26
N ILE A 96 15.22 -15.24 13.00
CA ILE A 96 16.17 -14.64 13.94
C ILE A 96 15.61 -14.79 15.36
N PRO A 97 16.22 -15.61 16.23
CA PRO A 97 15.72 -15.87 17.59
C PRO A 97 15.53 -14.59 18.42
N ALA A 98 16.42 -13.61 18.26
CA ALA A 98 16.31 -12.32 18.94
C ALA A 98 15.05 -11.52 18.55
N LEU A 99 14.64 -11.58 17.27
CA LEU A 99 13.40 -10.95 16.82
C LEU A 99 12.16 -11.72 17.29
N GLU A 100 12.27 -13.05 17.37
CA GLU A 100 11.20 -13.90 17.92
C GLU A 100 10.96 -13.64 19.41
N GLU A 101 12.03 -13.46 20.19
CA GLU A 101 11.95 -13.07 21.61
C GLU A 101 11.32 -11.69 21.77
N LEU A 102 11.76 -10.70 20.98
CA LEU A 102 11.14 -9.36 20.93
C LEU A 102 9.65 -9.44 20.59
N SER A 103 9.24 -10.30 19.67
CA SER A 103 7.82 -10.47 19.35
C SER A 103 7.01 -11.08 20.51
N LYS A 104 7.66 -11.76 21.46
CA LYS A 104 7.03 -12.38 22.63
C LYS A 104 7.04 -11.46 23.87
N GLU A 105 7.83 -10.39 23.87
CA GLU A 105 7.91 -9.39 24.97
C GLU A 105 6.65 -8.52 25.13
N GLY A 106 5.63 -8.68 24.28
CA GLY A 106 4.36 -7.98 24.39
C GLY A 106 4.38 -6.61 23.71
N GLU A 107 3.85 -5.57 24.37
CA GLU A 107 3.68 -4.23 23.78
C GLU A 107 5.03 -3.53 23.51
N GLN A 108 5.94 -3.55 24.50
CA GLN A 108 7.27 -2.94 24.36
C GLN A 108 8.10 -3.58 23.23
N GLY A 109 7.97 -4.89 23.04
CA GLY A 109 8.64 -5.62 21.96
C GLY A 109 8.09 -5.25 20.58
N ARG A 110 6.77 -5.07 20.47
CA ARG A 110 6.12 -4.61 19.23
C ARG A 110 6.55 -3.18 18.86
N ASP A 111 6.71 -2.30 19.83
CA ASP A 111 7.19 -0.94 19.58
C ASP A 111 8.63 -0.93 19.07
N LYS A 112 9.51 -1.77 19.63
CA LYS A 112 10.88 -1.95 19.11
C LYS A 112 10.89 -2.51 17.69
N MET A 113 10.04 -3.50 17.38
CA MET A 113 9.90 -4.02 16.03
C MET A 113 9.42 -2.95 15.03
N ASN A 114 8.51 -2.07 15.46
CA ASN A 114 8.07 -0.92 14.65
C ASN A 114 9.23 0.05 14.40
N GLN A 115 10.06 0.35 15.42
CA GLN A 115 11.26 1.18 15.25
C GLN A 115 12.24 0.60 14.23
N TYR A 116 12.52 -0.70 14.29
CA TYR A 116 13.34 -1.37 13.28
C TYR A 116 12.72 -1.32 11.89
N THR A 117 11.40 -1.43 11.80
CA THR A 117 10.67 -1.26 10.54
C THR A 117 10.89 0.14 9.97
N TYR A 118 10.85 1.20 10.79
CA TYR A 118 11.13 2.56 10.34
C TYR A 118 12.58 2.76 9.89
N TRP A 119 13.53 2.23 10.66
CA TRP A 119 14.95 2.31 10.30
C TRP A 119 15.28 1.57 9.02
N LEU A 120 14.55 0.51 8.70
CA LEU A 120 14.68 -0.23 7.45
C LEU A 120 13.92 0.45 6.29
N ALA A 121 12.77 1.08 6.58
CA ALA A 121 11.95 1.76 5.58
C ALA A 121 12.66 2.96 4.93
N VAL A 122 13.42 3.76 5.69
CA VAL A 122 14.13 4.95 5.16
C VAL A 122 15.16 4.60 4.06
N PRO A 123 16.14 3.72 4.29
CA PRO A 123 17.10 3.34 3.26
C PRO A 123 16.44 2.59 2.10
N LEU A 124 15.43 1.77 2.37
CA LEU A 124 14.64 1.15 1.29
C LEU A 124 13.91 2.19 0.45
N ALA A 125 13.34 3.23 1.04
CA ALA A 125 12.68 4.30 0.32
C ALA A 125 13.67 5.07 -0.55
N ALA A 126 14.88 5.34 -0.06
CA ALA A 126 15.92 5.97 -0.88
C ALA A 126 16.33 5.08 -2.08
N LEU A 127 16.49 3.78 -1.85
CA LEU A 127 16.84 2.81 -2.90
C LEU A 127 15.73 2.65 -3.93
N GLN A 128 14.48 2.49 -3.48
CA GLN A 128 13.32 2.39 -4.36
C GLN A 128 13.07 3.69 -5.13
N ALA A 129 13.32 4.87 -4.53
CA ALA A 129 13.22 6.15 -5.22
C ALA A 129 14.21 6.23 -6.39
N TYR A 130 15.46 5.84 -6.16
CA TYR A 130 16.46 5.79 -7.21
C TYR A 130 16.06 4.81 -8.33
N GLY A 131 15.71 3.56 -7.98
CA GLY A 131 15.32 2.53 -8.96
C GLY A 131 14.10 2.94 -9.79
N GLN A 132 13.09 3.53 -9.14
CA GLN A 132 11.88 4.01 -9.80
C GLN A 132 12.20 5.12 -10.83
N VAL A 133 13.09 6.04 -10.48
CA VAL A 133 13.50 7.13 -11.38
C VAL A 133 14.31 6.58 -12.56
N VAL A 134 15.24 5.65 -12.32
CA VAL A 134 16.03 5.00 -13.38
C VAL A 134 15.12 4.28 -14.37
N ILE A 135 14.15 3.47 -13.90
CA ILE A 135 13.20 2.77 -14.78
C ILE A 135 12.40 3.75 -15.62
N ILE A 136 11.92 4.83 -15.00
CA ILE A 136 11.09 5.79 -15.71
C ILE A 136 11.92 6.58 -16.72
N GLN A 137 13.18 6.91 -16.42
CA GLN A 137 14.08 7.53 -17.38
C GLN A 137 14.40 6.60 -18.58
N GLN A 138 14.58 5.30 -18.33
CA GLN A 138 14.79 4.30 -19.39
C GLN A 138 13.54 4.10 -20.24
N SER A 139 12.36 4.15 -19.62
CA SER A 139 11.07 3.97 -20.31
C SER A 139 10.61 5.23 -21.04
N ILE A 140 10.96 6.40 -20.53
CA ILE A 140 10.57 7.72 -21.03
C ILE A 140 11.83 8.59 -21.17
N PRO A 141 12.57 8.47 -22.28
CA PRO A 141 13.76 9.25 -22.50
C PRO A 141 13.46 10.76 -22.43
N GLY A 142 14.17 11.49 -21.58
CA GLY A 142 14.04 12.94 -21.46
C GLY A 142 13.04 13.46 -20.43
N ILE A 143 12.33 12.58 -19.70
CA ILE A 143 11.40 13.00 -18.64
C ILE A 143 12.08 13.79 -17.51
N ILE A 144 13.34 13.46 -17.23
CA ILE A 144 14.23 14.27 -16.40
C ILE A 144 15.46 14.58 -17.26
N PRO A 145 15.64 15.84 -17.73
CA PRO A 145 16.84 16.21 -18.45
C PRO A 145 18.04 16.07 -17.51
N ASN A 146 19.02 15.26 -17.92
CA ASN A 146 20.27 15.02 -17.20
C ASN A 146 20.15 14.29 -15.84
N PHE A 147 19.30 13.25 -15.73
CA PHE A 147 19.35 12.34 -14.59
C PHE A 147 20.64 11.49 -14.61
N SER A 148 21.71 12.02 -14.04
CA SER A 148 22.96 11.28 -13.81
C SER A 148 23.71 11.90 -12.64
N PHE A 149 24.28 11.05 -11.79
CA PHE A 149 25.21 11.48 -10.74
C PHE A 149 26.46 12.16 -11.33
N ALA A 150 26.80 11.88 -12.60
CA ALA A 150 27.95 12.46 -13.28
C ALA A 150 27.69 13.86 -13.84
N THR A 151 26.46 14.18 -14.26
CA THR A 151 26.15 15.47 -14.90
C THR A 151 25.38 16.43 -14.00
N HIS A 152 24.46 15.96 -13.14
CA HIS A 152 23.68 16.78 -12.21
C HIS A 152 23.46 16.06 -10.86
N PRO A 153 24.52 15.90 -10.03
CA PRO A 153 24.43 15.19 -8.75
C PRO A 153 23.44 15.85 -7.77
N LEU A 154 23.32 17.18 -7.79
CA LEU A 154 22.39 17.93 -6.94
C LEU A 154 20.92 17.71 -7.32
N GLY A 155 20.61 17.58 -8.62
CA GLY A 155 19.24 17.31 -9.09
C GLY A 155 18.80 15.90 -8.73
N THR A 156 19.67 14.91 -8.98
CA THR A 156 19.42 13.50 -8.66
C THR A 156 19.23 13.29 -7.16
N THR A 157 20.08 13.89 -6.31
CA THR A 157 19.93 13.80 -4.85
C THR A 157 18.69 14.52 -4.35
N ALA A 158 18.34 15.69 -4.89
CA ALA A 158 17.11 16.38 -4.54
C ALA A 158 15.86 15.54 -4.87
N ILE A 159 15.85 14.85 -6.01
CA ILE A 159 14.77 13.93 -6.39
C ILE A 159 14.64 12.79 -5.38
N ILE A 160 15.73 12.07 -5.10
CA ILE A 160 15.73 10.92 -4.18
C ILE A 160 15.29 11.35 -2.77
N VAL A 161 15.84 12.45 -2.26
CA VAL A 161 15.49 12.98 -0.94
C VAL A 161 14.03 13.43 -0.91
N SER A 162 13.53 14.10 -1.95
CA SER A 162 12.14 14.55 -2.00
C SER A 162 11.13 13.38 -2.01
N MET A 163 11.41 12.31 -2.76
CA MET A 163 10.57 11.12 -2.81
C MET A 163 10.64 10.31 -1.51
N THR A 164 11.83 10.22 -0.92
CA THR A 164 12.04 9.56 0.38
C THR A 164 11.30 10.31 1.49
N ALA A 165 11.47 11.64 1.54
CA ALA A 165 10.78 12.51 2.50
C ALA A 165 9.26 12.46 2.30
N GLY A 166 8.79 12.44 1.04
CA GLY A 166 7.38 12.26 0.72
C GLY A 166 6.83 10.93 1.24
N SER A 167 7.53 9.82 1.00
CA SER A 167 7.12 8.51 1.51
C SER A 167 7.07 8.47 3.04
N MET A 168 8.11 8.98 3.72
CA MET A 168 8.11 9.05 5.19
C MET A 168 7.03 9.99 5.73
N PHE A 169 6.72 11.07 5.03
CA PHE A 169 5.60 11.94 5.36
C PHE A 169 4.26 11.20 5.23
N ALA A 170 4.06 10.39 4.20
CA ALA A 170 2.86 9.56 4.06
C ALA A 170 2.73 8.52 5.19
N VAL A 171 3.84 7.91 5.60
CA VAL A 171 3.90 6.97 6.71
C VAL A 171 3.52 7.66 8.02
N TRP A 172 4.09 8.84 8.28
CA TRP A 172 3.75 9.67 9.43
C TRP A 172 2.27 10.06 9.48
N LEU A 173 1.68 10.44 8.34
CA LEU A 173 0.23 10.67 8.25
C LEU A 173 -0.58 9.40 8.58
N GLY A 174 -0.09 8.23 8.18
CA GLY A 174 -0.68 6.94 8.50
C GLY A 174 -0.64 6.62 9.99
N GLU A 175 0.48 6.88 10.66
CA GLU A 175 0.57 6.74 12.12
C GLU A 175 -0.39 7.68 12.84
N LEU A 176 -0.46 8.93 12.38
CA LEU A 176 -1.33 9.93 12.96
C LEU A 176 -2.82 9.52 12.89
N ILE A 177 -3.25 8.93 11.76
CA ILE A 177 -4.58 8.30 11.65
C ILE A 177 -4.73 7.12 12.61
N THR A 178 -3.69 6.32 12.82
CA THR A 178 -3.74 5.15 13.70
C THR A 178 -3.90 5.55 15.17
N GLU A 179 -3.23 6.62 15.60
CA GLU A 179 -3.31 7.14 16.98
C GLU A 179 -4.62 7.89 17.25
N GLN A 180 -4.96 8.85 16.38
CA GLN A 180 -6.03 9.81 16.64
C GLN A 180 -7.27 9.60 15.77
N GLY A 181 -7.19 8.74 14.76
CA GLY A 181 -8.26 8.43 13.83
C GLY A 181 -8.94 7.09 14.13
N ILE A 182 -9.33 6.39 13.07
CA ILE A 182 -10.08 5.14 13.11
C ILE A 182 -9.31 4.09 12.33
N GLY A 183 -9.18 2.88 12.87
CA GLY A 183 -8.59 1.75 12.16
C GLY A 183 -7.07 1.88 11.98
N ASN A 184 -6.53 1.18 10.98
CA ASN A 184 -5.12 1.24 10.60
C ASN A 184 -4.92 2.32 9.54
N GLY A 185 -4.17 3.37 9.89
CA GLY A 185 -4.03 4.53 9.02
C GLY A 185 -3.33 4.26 7.70
N VAL A 186 -2.33 3.38 7.67
CA VAL A 186 -1.67 2.96 6.42
C VAL A 186 -2.67 2.28 5.49
N SER A 187 -3.52 1.40 6.02
CA SER A 187 -4.58 0.76 5.23
C SER A 187 -5.61 1.75 4.70
N ILE A 188 -5.96 2.77 5.49
CA ILE A 188 -6.91 3.81 5.09
C ILE A 188 -6.34 4.73 4.02
N ILE A 189 -5.05 5.05 4.05
CA ILE A 189 -4.38 5.81 3.00
C ILE A 189 -4.45 5.07 1.66
N ILE A 190 -4.13 3.76 1.66
CA ILE A 190 -4.23 2.92 0.45
C ILE A 190 -5.67 2.86 -0.05
N PHE A 191 -6.62 2.58 0.84
CA PHE A 191 -8.04 2.53 0.50
C PHE A 191 -8.52 3.86 -0.09
N GLY A 192 -8.17 4.99 0.54
CA GLY A 192 -8.48 6.32 0.06
C GLY A 192 -7.89 6.60 -1.32
N GLY A 193 -6.67 6.14 -1.58
CA GLY A 193 -6.01 6.25 -2.88
C GLY A 193 -6.76 5.49 -3.99
N ILE A 194 -7.17 4.25 -3.72
CA ILE A 194 -7.92 3.40 -4.68
C ILE A 194 -9.30 4.00 -4.95
N VAL A 195 -10.04 4.36 -3.90
CA VAL A 195 -11.40 4.90 -4.02
C VAL A 195 -11.40 6.27 -4.71
N ALA A 196 -10.40 7.12 -4.48
CA ALA A 196 -10.29 8.43 -5.12
C ALA A 196 -10.20 8.36 -6.65
N ARG A 197 -9.83 7.20 -7.23
CA ARG A 197 -9.75 7.00 -8.69
C ARG A 197 -11.06 6.51 -9.31
N MET A 198 -11.94 5.88 -8.52
CA MET A 198 -13.20 5.34 -9.02
C MET A 198 -14.08 6.39 -9.72
N PRO A 199 -14.29 7.61 -9.17
CA PRO A 199 -15.12 8.62 -9.81
C PRO A 199 -14.62 9.01 -11.21
N GLY A 200 -13.30 9.17 -11.37
CA GLY A 200 -12.70 9.52 -12.66
C GLY A 200 -12.90 8.43 -13.72
N ARG A 201 -12.78 7.16 -13.34
CA ARG A 201 -13.03 6.02 -14.24
C ARG A 201 -14.50 5.93 -14.65
N ILE A 202 -15.42 6.12 -13.72
CA ILE A 202 -16.86 6.15 -14.01
C ILE A 202 -17.18 7.28 -14.99
N TRP A 203 -16.63 8.48 -14.74
CA TRP A 203 -16.82 9.63 -15.62
C TRP A 203 -16.31 9.38 -17.05
N GLN A 204 -15.15 8.72 -17.18
CA GLN A 204 -14.59 8.34 -18.48
C GLN A 204 -15.56 7.46 -19.29
N PHE A 205 -16.18 6.45 -18.67
CA PHE A 205 -17.15 5.60 -19.37
C PHE A 205 -18.42 6.35 -19.77
N VAL A 206 -18.87 7.31 -18.95
CA VAL A 206 -20.04 8.15 -19.27
C VAL A 206 -19.75 9.03 -20.49
N GLN A 207 -18.56 9.64 -20.56
CA GLN A 207 -18.15 10.46 -21.70
C GLN A 207 -18.03 9.67 -23.01
N LEU A 208 -17.60 8.39 -22.93
CA LEU A 208 -17.46 7.52 -24.10
C LEU A 208 -18.81 6.94 -24.58
N GLY A 209 -19.93 7.22 -23.90
CA GLY A 209 -21.25 6.70 -24.26
C GLY A 209 -21.42 5.19 -24.09
N GLN A 210 -20.48 4.53 -23.38
CA GLN A 210 -20.43 3.08 -23.21
C GLN A 210 -21.30 2.60 -22.04
N PHE A 211 -22.58 2.98 -22.04
CA PHE A 211 -23.52 2.66 -20.95
C PHE A 211 -23.68 1.15 -20.70
N GLY A 212 -23.61 0.32 -21.76
CA GLY A 212 -23.64 -1.13 -21.63
C GLY A 212 -22.43 -1.70 -20.85
N GLN A 213 -21.24 -1.14 -21.06
CA GLN A 213 -20.03 -1.55 -20.34
C GLN A 213 -20.05 -1.07 -18.89
N LEU A 214 -20.60 0.11 -18.61
CA LEU A 214 -20.83 0.59 -17.24
C LEU A 214 -21.73 -0.33 -16.43
N ILE A 215 -22.84 -0.77 -17.02
CA ILE A 215 -23.78 -1.70 -16.37
C ILE A 215 -23.08 -3.04 -16.11
N ALA A 216 -22.39 -3.58 -17.11
CA ALA A 216 -21.63 -4.83 -16.95
C ALA A 216 -20.54 -4.71 -15.87
N PHE A 217 -19.76 -3.62 -15.88
CA PHE A 217 -18.73 -3.34 -14.87
C PHE A 217 -19.31 -3.23 -13.46
N SER A 218 -20.42 -2.49 -13.31
CA SER A 218 -21.11 -2.34 -12.03
C SER A 218 -21.63 -3.69 -11.51
N LEU A 219 -22.17 -4.52 -12.40
CA LEU A 219 -22.70 -5.83 -12.03
C LEU A 219 -21.58 -6.79 -11.62
N ILE A 220 -20.48 -6.84 -12.38
CA ILE A 220 -19.29 -7.63 -12.02
C ILE A 220 -18.75 -7.17 -10.67
N THR A 221 -18.57 -5.85 -10.48
CA THR A 221 -18.08 -5.29 -9.22
C THR A 221 -18.97 -5.67 -8.04
N MET A 222 -20.30 -5.59 -8.20
CA MET A 222 -21.26 -5.98 -7.18
C MET A 222 -21.14 -7.47 -6.83
N VAL A 223 -21.06 -8.35 -7.84
CA VAL A 223 -20.89 -9.80 -7.64
C VAL A 223 -19.57 -10.11 -6.94
N THR A 224 -18.48 -9.45 -7.35
CA THR A 224 -17.17 -9.61 -6.71
C THR A 224 -17.19 -9.15 -5.25
N ILE A 225 -17.77 -7.98 -4.95
CA ILE A 225 -17.90 -7.48 -3.58
C ILE A 225 -18.71 -8.47 -2.73
N LEU A 226 -19.84 -8.96 -3.26
CA LEU A 226 -20.69 -9.92 -2.56
C LEU A 226 -19.94 -11.23 -2.28
N GLY A 227 -19.20 -11.75 -3.27
CA GLY A 227 -18.34 -12.91 -3.11
C GLY A 227 -17.27 -12.70 -2.03
N ILE A 228 -16.58 -11.56 -2.06
CA ILE A 228 -15.57 -11.20 -1.05
C ILE A 228 -16.21 -11.15 0.34
N VAL A 229 -17.36 -10.49 0.50
CA VAL A 229 -18.05 -10.37 1.80
C VAL A 229 -18.45 -11.74 2.35
N ILE A 230 -19.01 -12.63 1.51
CA ILE A 230 -19.38 -13.99 1.94
C ILE A 230 -18.17 -14.77 2.45
N VAL A 231 -17.03 -14.70 1.73
CA VAL A 231 -15.80 -15.40 2.13
C VAL A 231 -15.19 -14.78 3.38
N THR A 232 -15.24 -13.45 3.52
CA THR A 232 -14.58 -12.72 4.62
C THR A 232 -15.37 -12.83 5.94
N GLU A 233 -16.70 -12.78 5.88
CA GLU A 233 -17.59 -12.99 7.03
C GLU A 233 -17.85 -14.48 7.32
N GLY A 234 -17.47 -15.35 6.39
CA GLY A 234 -17.54 -16.79 6.55
C GLY A 234 -16.74 -17.26 7.77
N GLN A 235 -17.41 -17.90 8.72
CA GLN A 235 -16.77 -18.48 9.90
C GLN A 235 -17.29 -19.90 10.15
N ARG A 236 -16.35 -20.81 10.42
CA ARG A 236 -16.62 -22.15 10.94
C ARG A 236 -16.67 -22.06 12.46
N ARG A 237 -17.84 -22.30 13.04
CA ARG A 237 -18.03 -22.32 14.50
C ARG A 237 -17.70 -23.71 15.02
N ILE A 238 -16.58 -23.86 15.73
CA ILE A 238 -16.22 -25.12 16.40
C ILE A 238 -16.80 -25.08 17.83
N PRO A 239 -17.72 -25.98 18.19
CA PRO A 239 -18.29 -26.01 19.54
C PRO A 239 -17.22 -26.41 20.56
N VAL A 240 -17.14 -25.67 21.65
CA VAL A 240 -16.28 -25.97 22.80
C VAL A 240 -17.10 -25.99 24.08
N GLN A 241 -16.75 -26.91 24.97
CA GLN A 241 -17.36 -27.03 26.27
C GLN A 241 -16.35 -26.57 27.32
N TYR A 242 -16.66 -25.49 28.02
CA TYR A 242 -15.87 -25.08 29.18
C TYR A 242 -16.09 -26.05 30.33
N GLY A 243 -15.02 -26.36 31.06
CA GLY A 243 -15.06 -27.25 32.20
C GLY A 243 -16.13 -26.83 33.21
N LYS A 244 -16.93 -27.80 33.65
CA LYS A 244 -18.02 -27.58 34.61
C LYS A 244 -17.46 -27.65 36.03
N ARG A 245 -17.81 -26.71 36.91
CA ARG A 245 -17.58 -26.85 38.35
C ARG A 245 -18.83 -27.46 38.97
N VAL A 246 -18.73 -28.73 39.36
CA VAL A 246 -19.77 -29.39 40.15
C VAL A 246 -19.53 -29.04 41.62
N ARG A 247 -20.49 -28.41 42.30
CA ARG A 247 -20.44 -28.15 43.74
C ARG A 247 -21.72 -28.70 44.37
N GLY A 248 -21.61 -29.82 45.07
CA GLY A 248 -22.77 -30.57 45.58
C GLY A 248 -23.61 -31.18 44.44
N THR A 249 -24.93 -31.20 44.57
CA THR A 249 -25.88 -31.75 43.57
C THR A 249 -26.16 -30.80 42.40
N LYS A 250 -25.62 -29.57 42.41
CA LYS A 250 -25.86 -28.55 41.39
C LYS A 250 -24.62 -28.38 40.51
N VAL A 251 -24.80 -28.63 39.22
CA VAL A 251 -23.81 -28.32 38.19
C VAL A 251 -23.93 -26.82 37.88
N TYR A 252 -22.90 -26.04 38.24
CA TYR A 252 -22.81 -24.63 37.87
C TYR A 252 -21.84 -24.47 36.70
N GLY A 253 -22.29 -23.78 35.66
CA GLY A 253 -21.51 -23.57 34.44
C GLY A 253 -21.59 -24.75 33.47
N GLY A 254 -20.88 -24.61 32.35
CA GLY A 254 -21.02 -25.48 31.18
C GLY A 254 -21.84 -24.87 30.05
N GLN A 255 -21.86 -23.54 29.92
CA GLN A 255 -22.41 -22.90 28.73
C GLN A 255 -21.59 -23.36 27.52
N SER A 256 -22.26 -23.96 26.53
CA SER A 256 -21.64 -24.27 25.24
C SER A 256 -21.21 -22.96 24.60
N SER A 257 -19.93 -22.82 24.32
CA SER A 257 -19.42 -21.72 23.52
C SER A 257 -18.94 -22.27 22.19
N HIS A 258 -18.55 -21.38 21.28
CA HIS A 258 -17.90 -21.79 20.04
C HIS A 258 -16.67 -20.92 19.84
N ILE A 259 -15.62 -21.53 19.29
CA ILE A 259 -14.47 -20.80 18.77
C ILE A 259 -14.78 -20.48 17.30
N PRO A 260 -14.88 -19.19 16.91
CA PRO A 260 -15.07 -18.81 15.52
C PRO A 260 -13.74 -18.93 14.77
N LEU A 261 -13.66 -19.87 13.83
CA LEU A 261 -12.57 -19.93 12.86
C LEU A 261 -13.00 -19.25 11.57
N LYS A 262 -12.45 -18.08 11.28
CA LYS A 262 -12.70 -17.36 10.02
C LYS A 262 -12.14 -18.17 8.84
N VAL A 263 -12.85 -18.13 7.72
CA VAL A 263 -12.41 -18.77 6.46
C VAL A 263 -11.13 -18.12 5.94
N ASN A 264 -11.04 -16.79 6.02
CA ASN A 264 -9.81 -16.04 5.80
C ASN A 264 -9.36 -15.37 7.11
N SER A 265 -8.37 -15.97 7.77
CA SER A 265 -7.78 -15.45 9.02
C SER A 265 -6.71 -14.38 8.79
N ALA A 266 -6.10 -14.37 7.60
CA ALA A 266 -4.93 -13.54 7.28
C ALA A 266 -5.30 -12.15 6.71
N GLY A 267 -6.56 -11.96 6.31
CA GLY A 267 -7.07 -10.67 5.86
C GLY A 267 -6.37 -10.16 4.59
N MET A 268 -5.93 -8.90 4.62
CA MET A 268 -5.29 -8.22 3.48
C MET A 268 -3.77 -8.47 3.38
N ILE A 269 -3.13 -8.99 4.44
CA ILE A 269 -1.67 -9.11 4.51
C ILE A 269 -1.12 -10.03 3.41
N PRO A 270 -1.68 -11.23 3.13
CA PRO A 270 -1.16 -12.11 2.08
C PRO A 270 -1.22 -11.51 0.67
N LEU A 271 -2.26 -10.71 0.38
CA LEU A 271 -2.39 -10.05 -0.92
C LEU A 271 -1.28 -9.01 -1.12
N ILE A 272 -1.05 -8.18 -0.10
CA ILE A 272 0.03 -7.17 -0.09
C ILE A 272 1.40 -7.87 -0.16
N PHE A 273 1.54 -9.00 0.53
CA PHE A 273 2.74 -9.82 0.50
C PHE A 273 3.03 -10.38 -0.89
N ALA A 274 2.03 -10.96 -1.56
CA ALA A 274 2.17 -11.46 -2.93
C ALA A 274 2.59 -10.36 -3.90
N GLN A 275 1.99 -9.16 -3.79
CA GLN A 275 2.38 -8.01 -4.59
C GLN A 275 3.83 -7.57 -4.29
N SER A 276 4.23 -7.57 -3.03
CA SER A 276 5.59 -7.19 -2.63
C SER A 276 6.62 -8.18 -3.18
N ILE A 277 6.33 -9.49 -3.19
CA ILE A 277 7.18 -10.51 -3.80
C ILE A 277 7.32 -10.31 -5.31
N LEU A 278 6.25 -9.91 -6.00
CA LEU A 278 6.32 -9.63 -7.44
C LEU A 278 7.16 -8.39 -7.74
N ILE A 279 7.03 -7.34 -6.93
CA ILE A 279 7.72 -6.05 -7.14
C ILE A 279 9.18 -6.07 -6.65
N PHE A 280 9.52 -6.93 -5.69
CA PHE A 280 10.85 -6.92 -5.07
C PHE A 280 12.00 -7.26 -6.05
N PRO A 281 11.92 -8.32 -6.87
CA PRO A 281 12.94 -8.63 -7.87
C PRO A 281 13.11 -7.52 -8.90
N SER A 282 12.01 -6.97 -9.42
CA SER A 282 12.06 -5.87 -10.39
C SER A 282 12.66 -4.60 -9.77
N SER A 283 12.36 -4.32 -8.50
CA SER A 283 12.98 -3.21 -7.76
C SER A 283 14.49 -3.38 -7.57
N ILE A 284 15.00 -4.58 -7.27
CA ILE A 284 16.45 -4.79 -7.15
C ILE A 284 17.11 -4.74 -8.53
N ALA A 285 16.52 -5.41 -9.51
CA ALA A 285 17.04 -5.45 -10.86
C ALA A 285 17.11 -4.05 -11.48
N SER A 286 16.15 -3.17 -11.18
CA SER A 286 16.19 -1.77 -11.62
C SER A 286 17.45 -1.00 -11.24
N PHE A 287 18.08 -1.35 -10.11
CA PHE A 287 19.33 -0.75 -9.67
C PHE A 287 20.50 -1.15 -10.57
N PHE A 288 20.52 -2.40 -11.00
CA PHE A 288 21.58 -2.99 -11.82
C PHE A 288 21.40 -2.73 -13.33
N ALA A 289 20.24 -2.24 -13.75
CA ALA A 289 19.93 -1.91 -15.14
C ALA A 289 20.78 -0.74 -15.70
N GLY A 290 21.41 0.07 -14.84
CA GLY A 290 22.34 1.14 -15.23
C GLY A 290 23.82 0.80 -15.06
N SER A 291 24.18 -0.47 -14.82
CA SER A 291 25.57 -0.90 -14.63
C SER A 291 26.38 -0.84 -15.93
N GLU A 292 27.65 -0.41 -15.87
CA GLU A 292 28.59 -0.40 -17.02
C GLU A 292 28.88 -1.82 -17.56
N ASN A 293 28.62 -2.86 -16.76
CA ASN A 293 28.85 -4.24 -17.14
C ASN A 293 27.63 -4.80 -17.90
N GLU A 294 27.77 -5.01 -19.22
CA GLU A 294 26.69 -5.46 -20.12
C GLU A 294 25.99 -6.73 -19.63
N PHE A 295 26.71 -7.67 -19.01
CA PHE A 295 26.11 -8.90 -18.49
C PHE A 295 25.14 -8.62 -17.32
N ILE A 296 25.52 -7.73 -16.41
CA ILE A 296 24.72 -7.36 -15.24
C ILE A 296 23.51 -6.51 -15.68
N ALA A 297 23.71 -5.60 -16.63
CA ALA A 297 22.63 -4.79 -17.19
C ALA A 297 21.60 -5.64 -17.97
N ASN A 298 22.05 -6.62 -18.75
CA ASN A 298 21.16 -7.51 -19.49
C ASN A 298 20.37 -8.46 -18.56
N MET A 299 21.01 -9.01 -17.53
CA MET A 299 20.32 -9.81 -16.51
C MET A 299 19.30 -8.99 -15.73
N ALA A 300 19.66 -7.77 -15.34
CA ALA A 300 18.77 -6.83 -14.68
C ALA A 300 17.55 -6.51 -15.55
N THR A 301 17.77 -6.18 -16.82
CA THR A 301 16.69 -5.85 -17.76
C THR A 301 15.76 -7.05 -18.00
N PHE A 302 16.30 -8.27 -18.08
CA PHE A 302 15.51 -9.50 -18.20
C PHE A 302 14.62 -9.72 -16.98
N ILE A 303 15.16 -9.55 -15.76
CA ILE A 303 14.39 -9.70 -14.53
C ILE A 303 13.27 -8.64 -14.44
N VAL A 304 13.54 -7.40 -14.84
CA VAL A 304 12.53 -6.32 -14.87
C VAL A 304 11.44 -6.59 -15.92
N GLN A 305 11.77 -7.20 -17.06
CA GLN A 305 10.77 -7.54 -18.08
C GLN A 305 9.92 -8.75 -17.72
N TRP A 306 10.47 -9.68 -16.93
CA TRP A 306 9.80 -10.92 -16.57
C TRP A 306 8.88 -10.81 -15.35
N PHE A 307 9.23 -9.96 -14.37
CA PHE A 307 8.45 -9.68 -13.16
C PHE A 307 7.62 -8.41 -13.27
#